data_AF-A0A9D1A2X4-F1
#
_entry.id   AF-A0A9D1A2X4-F1
#
_cell.length_a   1.000
_cell.length_b   1.000
_cell.length_c   1.000
_cell.angle_alpha   90.00
_cell.angle_beta   90.00
_cell.angle_gamma   90.00
#
_symmetry.space_group_name_H-M   'P 1'
#
loop_
_entity.id
_entity.type
_entity.pdbx_description
1 polymer ?
#
loop_
_entity_poly.entity_id
_entity_poly.type
_entity_poly.pdbx_seq_one_letter_code
_entity_poly.pdbx_strand_id
1 'polypeptide(L)'
;MAQDESSAVDPQKATAARSVREGRWNLAVPVFLIGFMGAGKTSVAQQLAVTRGLMSVDADEYLELREDRVIADIFAEEGEEAFRRMETE
;
A
#
# COMPACT_ATOMS: atom_id res chain seq x y z
N MET A 1 -60.59 0.15 27.75
CA MET A 1 -59.87 -0.78 26.86
C MET A 1 -58.61 -0.03 26.43
N ALA A 2 -57.47 -0.48 26.94
CA ALA A 2 -56.22 0.27 26.93
C ALA A 2 -55.71 0.51 25.51
N GLN A 3 -55.17 1.71 25.29
CA GLN A 3 -54.38 2.07 24.13
C GLN A 3 -53.05 1.29 24.23
N ASP A 4 -52.73 0.50 23.21
CA ASP A 4 -51.46 -0.21 23.09
C ASP A 4 -50.49 0.68 22.31
N GLU A 5 -49.57 1.31 23.04
CA GLU A 5 -48.45 2.07 22.51
C GLU A 5 -47.27 1.13 22.21
N SER A 6 -46.62 1.38 21.07
CA SER A 6 -45.18 1.16 20.85
C SER A 6 -44.66 -0.29 20.78
N SER A 7 -44.30 -0.72 19.56
CA SER A 7 -42.89 -0.64 19.17
C SER A 7 -42.77 -0.76 17.65
N ALA A 8 -42.84 0.38 16.95
CA ALA A 8 -42.20 0.44 15.65
C ALA A 8 -40.68 0.34 15.92
N VAL A 9 -40.07 -0.76 15.49
CA VAL A 9 -38.62 -0.90 15.49
C VAL A 9 -38.07 0.22 14.61
N ASP A 10 -37.45 1.20 15.24
CA ASP A 10 -36.85 2.35 14.59
C ASP A 10 -35.76 1.87 13.61
N PRO A 11 -35.93 2.01 12.29
CA PRO A 11 -34.91 1.62 11.30
C PRO A 11 -33.64 2.47 11.42
N GLN A 12 -33.63 3.53 12.25
CA GLN A 12 -32.46 4.35 12.56
C GLN A 12 -31.66 3.86 13.77
N LYS A 13 -32.10 2.81 14.48
CA LYS A 13 -31.34 2.18 15.58
C LYS A 13 -30.60 0.89 15.19
N ALA A 14 -30.11 0.82 13.96
CA ALA A 14 -29.06 -0.12 13.61
C ALA A 14 -27.70 0.59 13.74
N THR A 15 -27.11 0.44 14.93
CA THR A 15 -25.69 0.46 15.25
C THR A 15 -24.80 1.36 14.38
N ALA A 16 -24.26 2.39 15.03
CA ALA A 16 -23.14 3.21 14.57
C ALA A 16 -21.91 2.36 14.17
N ALA A 17 -21.96 1.72 13.01
CA ALA A 17 -20.79 1.34 12.26
C ALA A 17 -20.23 2.64 11.71
N ARG A 18 -19.25 3.18 12.43
CA ARG A 18 -18.41 4.33 12.08
C ARG A 18 -18.24 4.40 10.56
N SER A 19 -19.00 5.27 9.91
CA SER A 19 -18.92 5.50 8.47
C SER A 19 -17.51 6.03 8.23
N VAL A 20 -16.60 5.14 7.82
CA VAL A 20 -15.34 5.56 7.21
C VAL A 20 -15.80 6.40 6.04
N ARG A 21 -15.64 7.73 6.14
CA ARG A 21 -15.93 8.64 5.03
C ARG A 21 -15.30 8.00 3.80
N GLU A 22 -16.08 7.81 2.75
CA GLU A 22 -15.60 7.40 1.41
C GLU A 22 -14.73 8.53 0.85
N GLY A 23 -13.62 8.81 1.51
CA GLY A 23 -12.62 9.76 1.10
C GLY A 23 -11.78 9.07 0.04
N ARG A 24 -12.07 9.33 -1.23
CA ARG A 24 -11.15 9.03 -2.31
C ARG A 24 -9.90 9.88 -2.09
N TRP A 25 -8.87 9.29 -1.50
CA TRP A 25 -7.57 9.97 -1.34
C TRP A 25 -6.96 10.14 -2.73
N ASN A 26 -6.71 11.38 -3.13
CA ASN A 26 -5.95 11.68 -4.35
C ASN A 26 -4.45 11.63 -4.02
N LEU A 27 -3.74 10.66 -4.60
CA LEU A 27 -2.28 10.59 -4.48
C LEU A 27 -1.66 11.50 -5.52
N ALA A 28 -1.50 12.78 -5.17
CA ALA A 28 -0.93 13.80 -6.06
C ALA A 28 0.62 13.74 -6.14
N VAL A 29 1.25 12.94 -5.27
CA VAL A 29 2.70 12.79 -5.16
C VAL A 29 3.07 11.31 -5.06
N PRO A 30 4.31 10.93 -5.39
CA PRO A 30 4.78 9.56 -5.20
C PRO A 30 4.63 9.08 -3.75
N VAL A 31 4.32 7.80 -3.59
CA VAL A 31 4.23 7.14 -2.28
C VAL A 31 5.31 6.07 -2.19
N PHE A 32 6.13 6.15 -1.16
CA PHE A 32 7.18 5.17 -0.89
C PHE A 32 6.74 4.23 0.24
N LEU A 33 6.80 2.93 -0.01
CA LEU A 33 6.56 1.91 1.01
C LEU A 33 7.91 1.44 1.55
N ILE A 34 8.13 1.63 2.85
CA ILE A 34 9.36 1.22 3.54
C ILE A 34 9.10 0.07 4.51
N GLY A 35 10.13 -0.70 4.81
CA GLY A 35 10.06 -1.83 5.74
C GLY A 35 10.92 -3.02 5.29
N PHE A 36 11.05 -4.02 6.16
CA PHE A 36 11.87 -5.20 5.90
C PHE A 36 11.36 -6.04 4.71
N MET A 37 12.24 -6.91 4.18
CA MET A 37 11.85 -7.96 3.24
C MET A 37 10.71 -8.82 3.82
N GLY A 38 9.78 -9.27 2.97
CA GLY A 38 8.62 -10.07 3.41
C GLY A 38 7.51 -9.29 4.14
N ALA A 39 7.67 -7.98 4.41
CA ALA A 39 6.62 -7.15 5.03
C ALA A 39 5.40 -6.88 4.13
N GLY A 40 5.36 -7.44 2.91
CA GLY A 40 4.23 -7.29 1.98
C GLY A 40 4.21 -5.98 1.18
N LYS A 41 5.31 -5.22 1.15
CA LYS A 41 5.40 -3.91 0.46
C LYS A 41 4.97 -4.00 -1.00
N THR A 42 5.53 -4.94 -1.76
CA THR A 42 5.21 -5.15 -3.18
C THR A 42 3.73 -5.51 -3.36
N SER A 43 3.18 -6.38 -2.51
CA SER A 43 1.75 -6.76 -2.57
C SER A 43 0.83 -5.58 -2.29
N VAL A 44 1.15 -4.75 -1.28
CA VAL A 44 0.37 -3.54 -0.95
C VAL A 44 0.50 -2.51 -2.07
N ALA A 45 1.68 -2.30 -2.64
CA ALA A 45 1.91 -1.38 -3.75
C ALA A 45 1.08 -1.77 -4.97
N GLN A 46 1.09 -3.04 -5.36
CA GLN A 46 0.31 -3.57 -6.49
C GLN A 46 -1.19 -3.41 -6.25
N GLN A 47 -1.69 -3.74 -5.06
CA GLN A 47 -3.10 -3.57 -4.74
C GLN A 47 -3.51 -2.09 -4.74
N LEU A 48 -2.66 -1.20 -4.22
CA LEU A 48 -2.88 0.24 -4.27
C LEU A 48 -2.90 0.76 -5.70
N ALA A 49 -1.98 0.29 -6.54
CA ALA A 49 -1.90 0.64 -7.96
C ALA A 49 -3.17 0.26 -8.71
N VAL A 50 -3.62 -1.00 -8.59
CA VAL A 50 -4.85 -1.50 -9.22
C VAL A 50 -6.09 -0.73 -8.74
N THR A 51 -6.22 -0.53 -7.42
CA THR A 51 -7.41 0.13 -6.86
C THR A 51 -7.48 1.62 -7.16
N ARG A 52 -6.36 2.25 -7.56
CA ARG A 52 -6.28 3.69 -7.83
C ARG A 52 -5.94 4.04 -9.27
N GLY A 53 -5.75 3.06 -10.15
CA GLY A 53 -5.32 3.29 -11.53
C GLY A 53 -3.94 3.94 -11.61
N LEU A 54 -3.04 3.57 -10.71
CA LEU A 54 -1.65 4.05 -10.67
C LEU A 54 -0.70 2.96 -11.18
N MET A 55 0.56 3.32 -11.37
CA MET A 55 1.65 2.36 -11.53
C MET A 55 2.31 2.07 -10.18
N SER A 56 2.79 0.84 -10.00
CA SER A 56 3.72 0.47 -8.92
C SER A 56 5.09 0.17 -9.52
N VAL A 57 6.15 0.62 -8.86
CA VAL A 57 7.54 0.32 -9.22
C VAL A 57 8.19 -0.33 -8.00
N ASP A 58 8.90 -1.43 -8.22
CA ASP A 58 9.78 -2.03 -7.22
C ASP A 58 11.18 -1.43 -7.36
N ALA A 59 11.78 -1.00 -6.25
CA ALA A 59 13.06 -0.30 -6.26
C ALA A 59 14.21 -1.23 -6.66
N ASP A 60 14.16 -2.49 -6.23
CA ASP A 60 15.20 -3.49 -6.52
C ASP A 60 15.13 -3.83 -8.02
N GLU A 61 13.94 -4.09 -8.56
CA GLU A 61 13.73 -4.35 -9.99
C GLU A 61 14.16 -3.15 -10.86
N TYR A 62 13.86 -1.92 -10.41
CA TYR A 62 14.30 -0.71 -11.11
C TYR A 62 15.83 -0.57 -11.12
N LEU A 63 16.49 -0.87 -10.01
CA LEU A 63 17.95 -0.85 -9.92
C LEU A 63 18.58 -1.89 -10.85
N GLU A 64 18.07 -3.12 -10.89
CA GLU A 64 18.58 -4.15 -11.80
C GLU A 64 18.47 -3.73 -13.28
N LEU A 65 17.35 -3.10 -13.65
CA LEU A 65 17.15 -2.58 -15.00
C LEU A 65 18.08 -1.42 -15.32
N ARG A 66 18.34 -0.53 -14.34
CA ARG A 66 19.21 0.64 -14.52
C ARG A 66 20.68 0.23 -14.68
N GLU A 67 21.13 -0.75 -13.89
CA GLU A 67 22.52 -1.20 -13.87
C GLU A 67 22.81 -2.31 -14.88
N ASP A 68 21.78 -2.85 -15.56
CA ASP A 68 21.86 -4.02 -16.46
C ASP A 68 22.53 -5.24 -15.78
N ARG A 69 22.26 -5.41 -14.49
CA ARG A 69 22.91 -6.40 -13.61
C ARG A 69 21.92 -6.88 -12.55
N VAL A 70 21.99 -8.15 -12.19
CA VAL A 70 21.17 -8.71 -11.10
C VAL A 70 21.78 -8.28 -9.76
N ILE A 71 20.95 -7.89 -8.79
CA ILE A 71 21.41 -7.44 -7.46
C ILE A 71 22.25 -8.53 -6.77
N ALA A 72 21.88 -9.80 -6.95
CA ALA A 72 22.64 -10.92 -6.41
C ALA A 72 24.12 -10.92 -6.87
N ASP A 73 24.38 -10.54 -8.13
CA ASP A 73 25.73 -10.46 -8.67
C ASP A 73 26.49 -9.26 -8.09
N ILE A 74 25.81 -8.10 -7.94
CA ILE A 74 26.38 -6.91 -7.28
C ILE A 74 26.83 -7.25 -5.86
N PHE A 75 26.00 -7.95 -5.08
CA PHE A 75 26.36 -8.40 -3.73
C PHE A 75 27.53 -9.38 -3.73
N ALA A 76 27.59 -10.29 -4.72
CA ALA A 76 28.66 -11.29 -4.80
C ALA A 76 30.01 -10.69 -5.22
N GLU A 77 30.00 -9.71 -6.11
CA GLU A 77 31.21 -9.12 -6.71
C GLU A 77 31.73 -7.91 -5.92
N GLU A 78 30.84 -7.06 -5.42
CA GLU A 78 31.18 -5.75 -4.85
C GLU A 78 30.75 -5.59 -3.39
N GLY A 79 29.88 -6.47 -2.92
CA GLY A 79 29.36 -6.47 -1.54
C GLY A 79 28.23 -5.45 -1.31
N GLU A 80 27.70 -5.49 -0.09
CA GLU A 80 26.53 -4.67 0.30
C GLU A 80 26.81 -3.16 0.18
N GLU A 81 28.02 -2.70 0.50
CA GLU A 81 28.32 -1.27 0.49
C GLU A 81 28.15 -0.64 -0.90
N ALA A 82 28.55 -1.36 -1.96
CA ALA A 82 28.37 -0.91 -3.33
C ALA A 82 26.88 -0.79 -3.69
N PHE A 83 26.09 -1.81 -3.34
CA PHE A 83 24.64 -1.80 -3.52
C PHE A 83 23.98 -0.60 -2.80
N ARG A 84 24.37 -0.32 -1.55
CA ARG A 84 23.82 0.83 -0.78
C ARG A 84 24.17 2.19 -1.39
N ARG A 85 25.34 2.32 -2.03
CA ARG A 85 25.68 3.54 -2.78
C ARG A 85 24.77 3.69 -4.00
N MET A 86 24.57 2.62 -4.76
CA MET A 86 23.69 2.62 -5.95
C MET A 86 22.23 2.97 -5.59
N GLU A 87 21.71 2.54 -4.43
CA GLU A 87 20.38 2.94 -3.94
C GLU A 87 20.21 4.46 -3.74
N THR A 88 21.31 5.20 -3.58
CA THR A 88 21.31 6.63 -3.22
C THR A 88 21.62 7.57 -4.40
N GLU A 89 22.24 7.07 -5.46
CA GLU A 89 22.58 7.81 -6.69
C GLU A 89 21.36 8.03 -7.60
#